data_AF-A0A412L0I3-F1
#
_entry.id   AF-A0A412L0I3-F1
#
_cell.length_a   1.000
_cell.length_b   1.000
_cell.length_c   1.000
_cell.angle_alpha   90.00
_cell.angle_beta   90.00
_cell.angle_gamma   90.00
#
_symmetry.space_group_name_H-M   'P 1'
#
loop_
_entity.id
_entity.type
_entity.pdbx_description
1 polymer ?
#
loop_
_entity_poly.entity_id
_entity_poly.type
_entity_poly.pdbx_seq_one_letter_code
_entity_poly.pdbx_strand_id
1 'polypeptide(L)'
;MGKQKGQGIVEYALILAFVVSVGGLLFANVNGSLADSIRSVFSNVGTLLEEASKQPLTPVTTAKDIIERLRQGRYEDLADVLQGKPDKTLVISSDSAEGQNLARKLNIQTKEGDAWFARVQTDGITVFSYYSAEANNGMTYKQLVADYNKDSSKYYLPGIKDAAGNNNKFVIIDEGLFNNNGKSAVDSGQTYFSNVRGYVGPSPGGTGLIIDPTPTNNLK
;
A
#
# COMPACT_ATOMS: atom_id res chain seq x y z
N MET A 1 12.14 -26.15 -34.80
CA MET A 1 11.08 -26.26 -33.77
C MET A 1 11.45 -27.37 -32.82
N GLY A 2 11.62 -27.07 -31.53
CA GLY A 2 11.98 -28.06 -30.52
C GLY A 2 11.59 -27.58 -29.13
N LYS A 3 10.30 -27.71 -28.77
CA LYS A 3 9.83 -27.62 -27.38
C LYS A 3 10.04 -29.00 -26.74
N GLN A 4 10.87 -29.08 -25.71
CA GLN A 4 10.98 -30.26 -24.83
C GLN A 4 10.55 -29.81 -23.43
N LYS A 5 9.32 -30.15 -23.02
CA LYS A 5 9.00 -31.31 -22.16
C LYS A 5 9.83 -31.31 -20.86
N GLY A 6 9.48 -30.43 -19.94
CA GLY A 6 10.03 -30.39 -18.58
C GLY A 6 9.31 -29.39 -17.66
N GLN A 7 8.76 -28.32 -18.24
CA GLN A 7 8.14 -27.22 -17.50
C GLN A 7 6.81 -27.61 -16.79
N GLY A 8 6.01 -28.51 -17.39
CA GLY A 8 4.74 -28.92 -16.79
C GLY A 8 4.89 -29.79 -15.54
N ILE A 9 5.90 -30.66 -15.46
CA ILE A 9 6.03 -31.61 -14.35
C ILE A 9 6.49 -30.91 -13.06
N VAL A 10 7.30 -29.87 -13.17
CA VAL A 10 7.80 -29.09 -12.01
C VAL A 10 6.68 -28.28 -11.36
N GLU A 11 5.81 -27.65 -12.16
CA GLU A 11 4.66 -26.89 -11.65
C GLU A 11 3.63 -27.79 -10.96
N TYR A 12 3.32 -28.96 -11.53
CA TYR A 12 2.44 -29.93 -10.86
C TYR A 12 3.08 -30.49 -9.58
N ALA A 13 4.39 -30.73 -9.57
CA ALA A 13 5.09 -31.19 -8.37
C ALA A 13 5.10 -30.14 -7.25
N LEU A 14 5.23 -28.86 -7.58
CA LEU A 14 5.16 -27.74 -6.62
C LEU A 14 3.77 -27.57 -6.02
N ILE A 15 2.72 -27.64 -6.85
CA ILE A 15 1.33 -27.60 -6.38
C ILE A 15 1.04 -28.83 -5.50
N LEU A 16 1.47 -30.02 -5.92
CA LEU A 16 1.28 -31.24 -5.15
C LEU A 16 2.05 -31.19 -3.81
N ALA A 17 3.27 -30.67 -3.81
CA ALA A 17 4.07 -30.48 -2.59
C ALA A 17 3.43 -29.46 -1.64
N PHE A 18 2.84 -28.38 -2.15
CA PHE A 18 2.07 -27.42 -1.36
C PHE A 18 0.81 -28.07 -0.77
N VAL A 19 0.03 -28.80 -1.57
CA VAL A 19 -1.18 -29.51 -1.13
C VAL A 19 -0.86 -30.58 -0.07
N VAL A 20 0.22 -31.35 -0.25
CA VAL A 20 0.65 -32.37 0.72
C VAL A 20 1.21 -31.72 2.00
N SER A 21 1.89 -30.57 1.90
CA SER A 21 2.41 -29.83 3.08
C SER A 21 1.28 -29.20 3.90
N VAL A 22 0.30 -28.58 3.25
CA VAL A 22 -0.90 -28.03 3.90
C VAL A 22 -1.76 -29.18 4.45
N GLY A 23 -1.90 -30.29 3.73
CA GLY A 23 -2.57 -31.49 4.21
C GLY A 23 -1.92 -32.07 5.47
N GLY A 24 -0.60 -32.25 5.47
CA GLY A 24 0.16 -32.83 6.60
C GLY A 24 0.07 -32.01 7.89
N LEU A 25 0.05 -30.67 7.79
CA LEU A 25 -0.13 -29.77 8.95
C LEU A 25 -1.56 -29.82 9.52
N LEU A 26 -2.56 -30.07 8.67
CA LEU A 26 -3.96 -30.25 9.08
C LEU A 26 -4.23 -31.63 9.70
N PHE A 27 -3.50 -32.67 9.28
CA PHE A 27 -3.59 -34.01 9.86
C PHE A 27 -2.93 -34.16 11.24
N ALA A 28 -1.98 -33.29 11.60
CA ALA A 28 -1.25 -33.39 12.87
C ALA A 28 -1.99 -32.80 14.09
N ASN A 29 -3.05 -32.00 13.89
CA ASN A 29 -3.80 -31.34 14.96
C ASN A 29 -5.27 -31.78 14.96
N VAL A 30 -5.50 -33.04 15.32
CA VAL A 30 -6.84 -33.66 15.31
C VAL A 30 -7.58 -33.39 16.62
N ASN A 31 -8.60 -32.53 16.55
CA ASN A 31 -9.78 -32.55 17.43
C ASN A 31 -10.93 -31.76 16.77
N GLY A 32 -11.92 -32.46 16.18
CA GLY A 32 -13.27 -31.95 15.85
C GLY A 32 -13.45 -30.85 14.79
N SER A 33 -12.45 -29.99 14.55
CA SER A 33 -12.52 -28.79 13.70
C SER A 33 -12.23 -29.05 12.22
N LEU A 34 -11.71 -30.23 11.87
CA LEU A 34 -11.17 -30.48 10.53
C LEU A 34 -12.25 -30.45 9.44
N ALA A 35 -13.44 -30.99 9.71
CA ALA A 35 -14.52 -31.00 8.73
C ALA A 35 -14.99 -29.58 8.36
N ASP A 36 -15.01 -28.68 9.33
CA ASP A 36 -15.45 -27.29 9.12
C ASP A 36 -14.33 -26.43 8.54
N SER A 37 -13.07 -26.64 8.93
CA SER A 37 -11.90 -26.01 8.30
C SER A 37 -11.70 -26.47 6.86
N ILE A 38 -11.87 -27.77 6.56
CA ILE A 38 -11.86 -28.31 5.21
C ILE A 38 -13.03 -27.73 4.41
N ARG A 39 -14.26 -27.73 4.94
CA ARG A 39 -15.41 -27.10 4.25
C ARG A 39 -15.15 -25.62 3.94
N SER A 40 -14.56 -24.87 4.87
CA SER A 40 -14.22 -23.46 4.68
C SER A 40 -13.11 -23.24 3.65
N VAL A 41 -12.13 -24.14 3.53
CA VAL A 41 -11.11 -24.06 2.48
C VAL A 41 -11.74 -24.44 1.14
N PHE A 42 -12.48 -25.54 1.05
CA PHE A 42 -13.12 -26.02 -0.18
C PHE A 42 -14.28 -25.15 -0.67
N SER A 43 -15.02 -24.48 0.23
CA SER A 43 -16.04 -23.49 -0.17
C SER A 43 -15.43 -22.24 -0.81
N ASN A 44 -14.17 -21.96 -0.51
CA ASN A 44 -13.41 -20.84 -1.07
C ASN A 44 -12.39 -21.28 -2.14
N VAL A 45 -12.37 -22.57 -2.53
CA VAL A 45 -11.44 -23.06 -3.57
C VAL A 45 -11.71 -22.40 -4.93
N GLY A 46 -12.96 -22.06 -5.25
CA GLY A 46 -13.31 -21.36 -6.49
C GLY A 46 -12.70 -19.96 -6.56
N THR A 47 -12.81 -19.17 -5.49
CA THR A 47 -12.21 -17.84 -5.39
C THR A 47 -10.69 -17.91 -5.30
N LEU A 48 -10.14 -18.87 -4.55
CA LEU A 48 -8.70 -19.11 -4.47
C LEU A 48 -8.09 -19.55 -5.81
N LEU A 49 -8.78 -20.38 -6.59
CA LEU A 49 -8.37 -20.79 -7.94
C LEU A 49 -8.45 -19.63 -8.92
N GLU A 50 -9.50 -18.81 -8.85
CA GLU A 50 -9.64 -17.62 -9.67
C GLU A 50 -8.53 -16.61 -9.38
N GLU A 51 -8.23 -16.36 -8.10
CA GLU A 51 -7.10 -15.52 -7.67
C GLU A 51 -5.74 -16.11 -8.06
N ALA A 52 -5.54 -17.43 -7.94
CA ALA A 52 -4.31 -18.10 -8.34
C ALA A 52 -4.13 -18.20 -9.88
N SER A 53 -5.22 -18.12 -10.64
CA SER A 53 -5.20 -18.12 -12.11
C SER A 53 -4.83 -16.77 -12.72
N LYS A 54 -4.91 -15.69 -11.93
CA LYS A 54 -4.40 -14.37 -12.32
C LYS A 54 -2.87 -14.46 -12.38
N GLN A 55 -2.28 -13.89 -13.43
CA GLN A 55 -0.82 -13.86 -13.56
C GLN A 55 -0.19 -13.27 -12.28
N PRO A 56 0.86 -13.91 -11.71
CA PRO A 56 1.53 -13.37 -10.54
C PRO A 56 2.03 -11.96 -10.83
N LEU A 57 1.62 -10.99 -10.01
CA LEU A 57 2.11 -9.63 -10.12
C LEU A 57 3.63 -9.62 -9.91
N THR A 58 4.37 -8.95 -10.78
CA THR A 58 5.81 -8.75 -10.58
C THR A 58 6.05 -7.84 -9.36
N PRO A 59 7.11 -8.08 -8.57
CA PRO A 59 7.41 -7.23 -7.44
C PRO A 59 7.81 -5.83 -7.91
N VAL A 60 7.32 -4.79 -7.23
CA VAL A 60 7.67 -3.39 -7.51
C VAL A 60 8.35 -2.75 -6.30
N THR A 61 9.40 -1.98 -6.54
CA THR A 61 10.27 -1.42 -5.49
C THR A 61 10.57 0.08 -5.65
N THR A 62 10.32 0.65 -6.82
CA THR A 62 10.55 2.08 -7.06
C THR A 62 9.33 2.89 -6.68
N ALA A 63 9.51 4.15 -6.27
CA ALA A 63 8.39 5.03 -5.90
C ALA A 63 7.32 5.12 -7.01
N LYS A 64 7.76 5.33 -8.25
CA LYS A 64 6.89 5.40 -9.43
C LYS A 64 6.12 4.10 -9.66
N ASP A 65 6.79 2.95 -9.61
CA ASP A 65 6.14 1.66 -9.86
C ASP A 65 5.19 1.28 -8.71
N ILE A 66 5.51 1.64 -7.47
CA ILE A 66 4.65 1.45 -6.31
C ILE A 66 3.39 2.30 -6.43
N ILE A 67 3.53 3.59 -6.78
CA ILE A 67 2.40 4.49 -7.02
C ILE A 67 1.51 3.95 -8.16
N GLU A 68 2.12 3.50 -9.26
CA GLU A 68 1.37 2.90 -10.37
C GLU A 68 0.69 1.59 -9.98
N ARG A 69 1.34 0.76 -9.16
CA ARG A 69 0.74 -0.49 -8.64
C ARG A 69 -0.42 -0.22 -7.70
N LEU A 70 -0.36 0.82 -6.87
CA LEU A 70 -1.49 1.25 -6.03
C LEU A 70 -2.65 1.80 -6.89
N ARG A 71 -2.33 2.52 -7.98
CA ARG A 71 -3.32 2.95 -8.97
C ARG A 71 -4.02 1.75 -9.62
N GLN A 72 -3.28 0.78 -10.12
CA GLN A 72 -3.84 -0.48 -10.66
C GLN A 72 -4.67 -1.21 -9.59
N GLY A 73 -4.18 -1.23 -8.34
CA GLY A 73 -4.91 -1.64 -7.13
C GLY A 73 -6.36 -1.13 -7.10
N ARG A 74 -6.52 0.17 -7.24
CA ARG A 74 -7.80 0.85 -7.15
C ARG A 74 -8.67 0.75 -8.40
N TYR A 75 -8.08 0.88 -9.60
CA TYR A 75 -8.84 1.13 -10.83
C TYR A 75 -8.89 -0.07 -11.80
N GLU A 76 -8.17 -1.14 -11.50
CA GLU A 76 -8.11 -2.36 -12.33
C GLU A 76 -8.46 -3.62 -11.50
N ASP A 77 -9.28 -3.44 -10.46
CA ASP A 77 -9.83 -4.50 -9.61
C ASP A 77 -8.79 -5.44 -8.98
N LEU A 78 -7.61 -4.89 -8.66
CA LEU A 78 -6.53 -5.61 -7.99
C LEU A 78 -6.58 -5.49 -6.46
N ALA A 79 -7.29 -4.50 -5.91
CA ALA A 79 -7.41 -4.30 -4.46
C ALA A 79 -8.74 -3.65 -4.05
N ASP A 80 -9.69 -4.46 -3.58
CA ASP A 80 -11.04 -4.04 -3.17
C ASP A 80 -11.05 -2.97 -2.07
N VAL A 81 -10.07 -3.02 -1.16
CA VAL A 81 -9.91 -2.02 -0.08
C VAL A 81 -9.70 -0.60 -0.60
N LEU A 82 -9.18 -0.46 -1.82
CA LEU A 82 -8.97 0.82 -2.46
C LEU A 82 -10.11 1.21 -3.39
N GLN A 83 -11.12 0.39 -3.64
CA GLN A 83 -12.15 0.66 -4.65
C GLN A 83 -13.27 1.58 -4.12
N GLY A 84 -14.05 2.12 -5.06
CA GLY A 84 -15.26 2.90 -4.76
C GLY A 84 -15.02 4.34 -4.29
N LYS A 85 -16.12 4.98 -3.86
CA LYS A 85 -16.12 6.30 -3.22
C LYS A 85 -16.42 6.09 -1.74
N PRO A 86 -15.45 6.30 -0.85
CA PRO A 86 -15.68 6.08 0.56
C PRO A 86 -16.54 7.23 1.12
N ASP A 87 -17.42 6.92 2.09
CA ASP A 87 -18.28 7.93 2.74
C ASP A 87 -17.48 8.97 3.54
N LYS A 88 -16.27 8.59 3.95
CA LYS A 88 -15.24 9.42 4.58
C LYS A 88 -13.92 9.18 3.88
N THR A 89 -13.02 10.15 3.90
CA THR A 89 -11.69 9.97 3.31
C THR A 89 -10.99 8.77 3.90
N LEU A 90 -10.66 7.82 3.02
CA LEU A 90 -9.89 6.63 3.35
C LEU A 90 -8.41 7.00 3.35
N VAL A 91 -7.69 6.58 4.39
CA VAL A 91 -6.23 6.68 4.46
C VAL A 91 -5.66 5.33 4.87
N ILE A 92 -4.72 4.82 4.08
CA ILE A 92 -3.97 3.60 4.38
C ILE A 92 -2.49 3.95 4.36
N SER A 93 -1.78 3.65 5.44
CA SER A 93 -0.34 3.79 5.53
C SER A 93 0.34 2.43 5.41
N SER A 94 1.52 2.38 4.80
CA SER A 94 2.28 1.13 4.58
C SER A 94 2.61 0.34 5.86
N ASP A 95 2.67 1.02 7.01
CA ASP A 95 2.96 0.44 8.32
C ASP A 95 1.72 -0.08 9.08
N SER A 96 0.51 0.23 8.60
CA SER A 96 -0.75 -0.30 9.15
C SER A 96 -0.97 -1.77 8.78
N ALA A 97 -1.84 -2.47 9.50
CA ALA A 97 -2.19 -3.86 9.18
C ALA A 97 -2.84 -3.97 7.79
N GLU A 98 -3.73 -3.03 7.47
CA GLU A 98 -4.37 -2.88 6.17
C GLU A 98 -3.34 -2.62 5.06
N GLY A 99 -2.38 -1.73 5.31
CA GLY A 99 -1.31 -1.41 4.38
C GLY A 99 -0.38 -2.58 4.11
N GLN A 100 -0.02 -3.36 5.13
CA GLN A 100 0.79 -4.57 4.97
C GLN A 100 0.05 -5.65 4.16
N ASN A 101 -1.26 -5.81 4.38
CA ASN A 101 -2.07 -6.75 3.60
C ASN A 101 -2.21 -6.28 2.14
N LEU A 102 -2.41 -4.99 1.93
CA LEU A 102 -2.44 -4.38 0.60
C LEU A 102 -1.10 -4.55 -0.14
N ALA A 103 0.02 -4.32 0.54
CA ALA A 103 1.35 -4.52 -0.04
C ALA A 103 1.58 -5.97 -0.48
N ARG A 104 1.16 -6.96 0.35
CA ARG A 104 1.23 -8.38 -0.02
C ARG A 104 0.36 -8.70 -1.23
N LYS A 105 -0.90 -8.25 -1.23
CA LYS A 105 -1.87 -8.46 -2.34
C LYS A 105 -1.34 -7.87 -3.65
N LEU A 106 -0.72 -6.70 -3.58
CA LEU A 106 -0.19 -5.98 -4.74
C LEU A 106 1.29 -6.27 -5.05
N ASN A 107 1.94 -7.20 -4.35
CA ASN A 107 3.38 -7.49 -4.45
C ASN A 107 4.27 -6.22 -4.44
N ILE A 108 3.98 -5.31 -3.52
CA ILE A 108 4.77 -4.09 -3.28
C ILE A 108 5.86 -4.43 -2.28
N GLN A 109 7.11 -4.10 -2.64
CA GLN A 109 8.28 -4.29 -1.79
C GLN A 109 8.89 -2.92 -1.49
N THR A 110 8.40 -2.30 -0.42
CA THR A 110 8.92 -1.02 0.06
C THR A 110 10.33 -1.22 0.62
N LYS A 111 11.26 -0.34 0.23
CA LYS A 111 12.63 -0.37 0.76
C LYS A 111 12.62 -0.14 2.27
N GLU A 112 13.61 -0.70 2.97
CA GLU A 112 13.76 -0.47 4.40
C GLU A 112 13.96 1.02 4.68
N GLY A 113 13.18 1.56 5.63
CA GLY A 113 13.20 2.97 5.99
C GLY A 113 12.29 3.86 5.15
N ASP A 114 11.76 3.36 4.02
CA ASP A 114 10.78 4.07 3.19
C ASP A 114 9.35 3.79 3.65
N ALA A 115 8.39 4.57 3.16
CA ALA A 115 6.97 4.37 3.43
C ALA A 115 6.10 4.87 2.27
N TRP A 116 4.90 4.32 2.13
CA TRP A 116 3.89 4.85 1.21
C TRP A 116 2.55 5.05 1.92
N PHE A 117 1.74 5.92 1.33
CA PHE A 117 0.41 6.28 1.80
C PHE A 117 -0.57 6.29 0.64
N ALA A 118 -1.78 5.82 0.89
CA ALA A 118 -2.90 5.91 -0.02
C ALA A 118 -4.00 6.73 0.63
N ARG A 119 -4.41 7.81 -0.03
CA ARG A 119 -5.55 8.63 0.36
C ARG A 119 -6.59 8.65 -0.75
N VAL A 120 -7.80 8.27 -0.43
CA VAL A 120 -8.95 8.34 -1.33
C VAL A 120 -9.97 9.28 -0.70
N GLN A 121 -10.21 10.40 -1.36
CA GLN A 121 -11.21 11.40 -0.94
C GLN A 121 -12.63 10.93 -1.29
N THR A 122 -13.61 11.51 -0.60
CA THR A 122 -15.05 11.24 -0.80
C THR A 122 -15.52 11.62 -2.21
N ASP A 123 -14.91 12.62 -2.83
CA ASP A 123 -15.17 13.01 -4.22
C ASP A 123 -14.56 12.03 -5.24
N GLY A 124 -13.68 11.12 -4.78
CA GLY A 124 -13.00 10.07 -5.53
C GLY A 124 -11.57 10.42 -5.97
N ILE A 125 -11.11 11.66 -5.74
CA ILE A 125 -9.72 12.05 -6.00
C ILE A 125 -8.80 11.21 -5.12
N THR A 126 -7.78 10.65 -5.74
CA THR A 126 -6.85 9.74 -5.10
C THR A 126 -5.45 10.30 -5.13
N VAL A 127 -4.81 10.28 -3.97
CA VAL A 127 -3.42 10.68 -3.78
C VAL A 127 -2.64 9.49 -3.24
N PHE A 128 -1.61 9.08 -3.95
CA PHE A 128 -0.61 8.14 -3.45
C PHE A 128 0.66 8.92 -3.18
N SER A 129 1.26 8.70 -2.01
CA SER A 129 2.49 9.38 -1.63
C SER A 129 3.55 8.37 -1.26
N TYR A 130 4.78 8.59 -1.70
CA TYR A 130 5.94 7.77 -1.38
C TYR A 130 7.01 8.60 -0.69
N TYR A 131 7.37 8.21 0.52
CA TYR A 131 8.47 8.77 1.29
C TYR A 131 9.70 7.88 1.14
N SER A 132 10.79 8.48 0.67
CA SER A 132 12.10 7.83 0.64
C SER A 132 13.03 8.39 1.71
N ALA A 133 13.64 7.51 2.51
CA ALA A 133 14.68 7.90 3.44
C ALA A 133 15.87 8.55 2.71
N GLU A 134 16.24 8.02 1.54
CA GLU A 134 17.32 8.54 0.71
C GLU A 134 17.08 10.01 0.31
N ALA A 135 15.87 10.33 -0.17
CA ALA A 135 15.48 11.70 -0.50
C ALA A 135 15.41 12.65 0.71
N ASN A 136 15.40 12.09 1.93
CA ASN A 136 15.27 12.81 3.19
C ASN A 136 16.52 12.68 4.07
N ASN A 137 17.70 12.71 3.45
CA ASN A 137 19.01 12.68 4.12
C ASN A 137 19.24 11.44 4.99
N GLY A 138 18.70 10.30 4.59
CA GLY A 138 18.81 9.03 5.32
C GLY A 138 17.90 8.92 6.54
N MET A 139 17.02 9.90 6.80
CA MET A 139 16.02 9.79 7.86
C MET A 139 15.02 8.70 7.47
N THR A 140 14.96 7.61 8.25
CA THR A 140 13.96 6.56 8.02
C THR A 140 12.57 7.03 8.46
N TYR A 141 11.52 6.46 7.87
CA TYR A 141 10.14 6.74 8.26
C TYR A 141 9.90 6.46 9.76
N LYS A 142 10.49 5.40 10.30
CA LYS A 142 10.42 5.09 11.74
C LYS A 142 11.05 6.20 12.60
N GLN A 143 12.19 6.75 12.18
CA GLN A 143 12.81 7.89 12.87
C GLN A 143 11.98 9.16 12.73
N LEU A 144 11.36 9.38 11.56
CA LEU A 144 10.44 10.49 11.33
C LEU A 144 9.22 10.42 12.27
N VAL A 145 8.59 9.25 12.40
CA VAL A 145 7.49 9.02 13.35
C VAL A 145 7.93 9.28 14.78
N ALA A 146 9.14 8.85 15.17
CA ALA A 146 9.67 9.12 16.50
C ALA A 146 9.94 10.61 16.75
N ASP A 147 10.51 11.34 15.79
CA ASP A 147 10.74 12.79 15.89
C ASP A 147 9.41 13.56 15.96
N TYR A 148 8.41 13.16 15.16
CA TYR A 148 7.06 13.70 15.20
C TYR A 148 6.38 13.47 16.55
N ASN A 149 6.44 12.26 17.09
CA ASN A 149 5.82 11.95 18.40
C ASN A 149 6.50 12.67 19.56
N LYS A 150 7.79 13.00 19.43
CA LYS A 150 8.53 13.80 20.41
C LYS A 150 8.09 15.26 20.40
N ASP A 151 7.88 15.82 19.21
CA ASP A 151 7.49 17.22 19.04
C ASP A 151 6.78 17.41 17.69
N SER A 152 5.46 17.22 17.69
CA SER A 152 4.64 17.34 16.48
C SER A 152 4.52 18.79 15.98
N SER A 153 4.83 19.78 16.83
CA SER A 153 4.78 21.19 16.46
C SER A 153 5.80 21.55 15.37
N LYS A 154 6.90 20.79 15.27
CA LYS A 154 7.90 20.92 14.19
C LYS A 154 7.33 20.73 12.79
N TYR A 155 6.18 20.05 12.65
CA TYR A 155 5.65 19.58 11.36
C TYR A 155 4.31 20.25 10.96
N TYR A 156 3.71 21.08 11.83
CA TYR A 156 2.29 21.48 11.73
C TYR A 156 2.05 22.82 10.98
N LEU A 157 1.22 22.88 9.93
CA LEU A 157 1.19 23.99 8.93
C LEU A 157 -0.13 24.79 8.92
N PRO A 158 -0.30 25.88 8.12
CA PRO A 158 0.56 27.03 7.85
C PRO A 158 0.16 28.27 8.72
N GLY A 159 1.10 29.19 8.94
CA GLY A 159 0.89 30.44 9.72
C GLY A 159 1.27 30.35 11.20
N ILE A 160 1.51 29.15 11.69
CA ILE A 160 2.02 28.88 13.04
C ILE A 160 3.47 28.46 12.90
N LYS A 161 4.35 29.28 13.47
CA LYS A 161 5.76 28.96 13.66
C LYS A 161 5.89 27.99 14.81
N ASP A 162 6.96 27.20 14.85
CA ASP A 162 7.30 26.45 16.06
C ASP A 162 7.49 27.42 17.27
N ALA A 163 7.65 26.88 18.48
CA ALA A 163 7.88 27.70 19.67
C ALA A 163 9.12 28.64 19.56
N ALA A 164 10.02 28.38 18.60
CA ALA A 164 11.22 29.16 18.31
C ALA A 164 11.06 30.11 17.10
N GLY A 165 9.89 30.16 16.46
CA GLY A 165 9.64 31.07 15.35
C GLY A 165 10.02 30.55 13.96
N ASN A 166 10.40 29.27 13.81
CA ASN A 166 10.85 28.67 12.55
C ASN A 166 9.69 28.17 11.68
N ASN A 167 9.97 28.06 10.39
CA ASN A 167 9.07 27.39 9.44
C ASN A 167 9.00 25.90 9.73
N ASN A 168 7.82 25.32 9.58
CA ASN A 168 7.60 23.91 9.83
C ASN A 168 8.38 23.05 8.84
N LYS A 169 8.83 21.89 9.33
CA LYS A 169 9.62 20.93 8.59
C LYS A 169 8.71 20.17 7.63
N PHE A 170 9.10 20.20 6.37
CA PHE A 170 8.53 19.38 5.32
C PHE A 170 9.49 18.24 5.02
N VAL A 171 8.97 17.19 4.42
CA VAL A 171 9.76 16.11 3.84
C VAL A 171 9.66 16.14 2.32
N ILE A 172 10.53 15.43 1.64
CA ILE A 172 10.48 15.22 0.20
C ILE A 172 9.75 13.91 -0.08
N ILE A 173 8.79 13.94 -1.00
CA ILE A 173 8.03 12.76 -1.43
C ILE A 173 7.90 12.70 -2.96
N ASP A 174 7.55 11.52 -3.46
CA ASP A 174 6.92 11.36 -4.76
C ASP A 174 5.39 11.29 -4.58
N GLU A 175 4.66 11.87 -5.52
CA GLU A 175 3.20 11.95 -5.52
C GLU A 175 2.62 11.32 -6.79
N GLY A 176 1.56 10.55 -6.61
CA GLY A 176 0.62 10.14 -7.64
C GLY A 176 -0.73 10.80 -7.41
N LEU A 177 -1.22 11.58 -8.38
CA LEU A 177 -2.48 12.33 -8.26
C LEU A 177 -3.46 11.93 -9.37
N PHE A 178 -4.58 11.34 -8.95
CA PHE A 178 -5.55 10.73 -9.85
C PHE A 178 -6.97 11.20 -9.60
N ASN A 179 -7.73 11.39 -10.68
CA ASN A 179 -9.17 11.60 -10.62
C ASN A 179 -9.92 10.27 -10.41
N ASN A 180 -11.24 10.34 -10.38
CA ASN A 180 -12.12 9.20 -10.10
C ASN A 180 -12.01 8.03 -11.10
N ASN A 181 -11.38 8.26 -12.25
CA ASN A 181 -11.23 7.28 -13.32
C ASN A 181 -9.77 6.79 -13.44
N GLY A 182 -8.91 7.11 -12.46
CA GLY A 182 -7.50 6.72 -12.47
C GLY A 182 -6.65 7.49 -13.50
N LYS A 183 -7.16 8.61 -14.03
CA LYS A 183 -6.43 9.51 -14.94
C LYS A 183 -5.91 10.73 -14.17
N SER A 184 -5.13 11.58 -14.83
CA SER A 184 -4.68 12.85 -14.25
C SER A 184 -5.81 13.65 -13.60
N ALA A 185 -5.57 14.14 -12.38
CA ALA A 185 -6.46 15.10 -11.72
C ALA A 185 -6.10 16.57 -12.05
N VAL A 186 -5.07 16.79 -12.86
CA VAL A 186 -4.63 18.13 -13.31
C VAL A 186 -4.71 18.28 -14.83
N ASP A 187 -4.85 19.52 -15.28
CA ASP A 187 -5.02 19.87 -16.69
C ASP A 187 -3.81 19.51 -17.56
N SER A 188 -2.61 19.42 -16.99
CA SER A 188 -1.39 19.05 -17.71
C SER A 188 -1.37 17.58 -18.16
N GLY A 189 -2.29 16.75 -17.66
CA GLY A 189 -2.30 15.31 -17.92
C GLY A 189 -1.25 14.51 -17.12
N GLN A 190 -0.45 15.18 -16.28
CA GLN A 190 0.57 14.53 -15.46
C GLN A 190 -0.05 13.83 -14.24
N THR A 191 0.32 12.57 -14.03
CA THR A 191 -0.15 11.77 -12.89
C THR A 191 0.90 11.55 -11.82
N TYR A 192 2.19 11.71 -12.14
CA TYR A 192 3.31 11.46 -11.23
C TYR A 192 4.17 12.72 -11.10
N PHE A 193 4.43 13.12 -9.85
CA PHE A 193 5.24 14.28 -9.49
C PHE A 193 6.36 13.83 -8.56
N SER A 194 7.60 14.13 -8.91
CA SER A 194 8.76 13.75 -8.09
C SER A 194 9.28 14.91 -7.27
N ASN A 195 9.86 14.59 -6.11
CA ASN A 195 10.52 15.54 -5.22
C ASN A 195 9.63 16.71 -4.80
N VAL A 196 8.35 16.44 -4.54
CA VAL A 196 7.41 17.45 -4.06
C VAL A 196 7.46 17.55 -2.54
N ARG A 197 6.91 18.66 -2.02
CA ARG A 197 6.80 18.86 -0.57
C ARG A 197 5.76 17.92 0.01
N GLY A 198 6.17 17.10 0.96
CA GLY A 198 5.32 16.28 1.79
C GLY A 198 5.09 16.91 3.15
N TYR A 199 3.83 17.01 3.53
CA TYR A 199 3.35 17.53 4.80
C TYR A 199 3.09 16.38 5.74
N VAL A 200 3.69 16.45 6.93
CA VAL A 200 3.62 15.41 7.95
C VAL A 200 2.55 15.77 8.97
N GLY A 201 1.65 14.86 9.30
CA GLY A 201 0.65 15.13 10.32
C GLY A 201 -0.23 13.94 10.69
N PRO A 202 -1.22 14.16 11.55
CA PRO A 202 -2.09 13.07 11.99
C PRO A 202 -2.90 12.55 10.81
N SER A 203 -3.04 11.23 10.71
CA SER A 203 -3.96 10.64 9.75
C SER A 203 -5.41 11.06 10.08
N PRO A 204 -6.20 11.56 9.11
CA PRO A 204 -7.63 11.84 9.29
C PRO A 204 -8.44 10.65 9.83
N GLY A 205 -7.97 9.43 9.59
CA GLY A 205 -8.58 8.19 10.11
C GLY A 205 -8.34 7.93 11.61
N GLY A 206 -7.58 8.79 12.30
CA GLY A 206 -7.36 8.71 13.75
C GLY A 206 -6.26 7.74 14.20
N THR A 207 -5.62 7.02 13.29
CA THR A 207 -4.52 6.10 13.59
C THR A 207 -3.27 6.46 12.79
N GLY A 208 -2.16 6.71 13.50
CA GLY A 208 -0.86 6.94 12.89
C GLY A 208 -0.70 8.31 12.21
N LEU A 209 0.34 8.39 11.38
CA LEU A 209 0.76 9.58 10.66
C LEU A 209 0.43 9.42 9.17
N ILE A 210 0.18 10.52 8.48
CA ILE A 210 0.19 10.59 7.03
C ILE A 210 1.26 11.58 6.57
N ILE A 211 1.87 11.29 5.41
CA ILE A 211 2.68 12.25 4.65
C ILE A 211 1.94 12.50 3.34
N ASP A 212 1.49 13.73 3.13
CA ASP A 212 0.64 14.09 1.99
C ASP A 212 1.15 15.36 1.29
N PRO A 213 1.00 15.51 -0.03
CA PRO A 213 1.30 16.76 -0.75
C PRO A 213 0.31 17.90 -0.44
N THR A 214 -0.80 17.61 0.24
CA THR A 214 -1.73 18.60 0.80
C THR A 214 -1.47 18.77 2.30
N PRO A 215 -1.47 20.01 2.85
CA PRO A 215 -1.37 20.20 4.29
C PRO A 215 -2.38 19.34 5.05
N THR A 216 -1.92 18.64 6.09
CA THR A 216 -2.72 17.61 6.78
C THR A 216 -3.97 18.16 7.50
N ASN A 217 -3.96 19.45 7.86
CA ASN A 217 -5.11 20.17 8.40
C ASN A 217 -6.14 20.59 7.34
N ASN A 218 -5.82 20.44 6.05
CA ASN A 218 -6.70 20.73 4.92
C ASN A 218 -7.17 19.45 4.20
N LEU A 219 -6.87 18.27 4.77
CA LEU A 219 -7.37 17.01 4.24
C LEU A 219 -8.88 16.93 4.46
N LYS A 220 -9.61 16.88 3.34
CA LYS A 220 -11.04 16.60 3.31
C LYS A 220 -11.30 15.14 3.61
#